data_AF-A0A173SN14-F1
#
_entry.id   AF-A0A173SN14-F1
#
_cell.length_a   1.000
_cell.length_b   1.000
_cell.length_c   1.000
_cell.angle_alpha   90.00
_cell.angle_beta   90.00
_cell.angle_gamma   90.00
#
_symmetry.space_group_name_H-M   'P 1'
#
loop_
_entity.id
_entity.type
_entity.pdbx_description
1 polymer ?
#
loop_
_entity_poly.entity_id
_entity_poly.type
_entity_poly.pdbx_seq_one_letter_code
_entity_poly.pdbx_strand_id
1 'polypeptide(L)'
;MDDIIIPTIFHALFDVTAIQKTEDRDVVLLREPKDAAYYEFSAKDDLVITNKYPGFTPDEVLKSFHADTYCFDSLPEKECFFQYIKSDKVQEVYFTGMFTSNQGDLSVYYYDPESGRIRQYYPDFLAKMKDGTYQLIEVKGDNKIDDVVVQAKKEAALEMAAASGIKYEMYAGSTIMKTHILEDPPVHQTSLLP
;
A
#
# COMPACT_ATOMS: atom_id res chain seq x y z
N MET A 1 11.83 -4.81 31.11
CA MET A 1 11.63 -3.70 32.06
C MET A 1 11.85 -2.45 31.24
N ASP A 2 10.77 -1.75 30.92
CA ASP A 2 10.84 -0.56 30.08
C ASP A 2 11.46 0.59 30.89
N ASP A 3 12.29 1.41 30.26
CA ASP A 3 12.92 2.56 30.91
C ASP A 3 11.86 3.63 31.18
N ILE A 4 11.60 3.89 32.46
CA ILE A 4 10.64 4.90 32.91
C ILE A 4 11.32 6.20 33.33
N ILE A 5 12.63 6.19 33.57
CA ILE A 5 13.34 7.33 34.16
C ILE A 5 13.64 8.35 33.08
N ILE A 6 14.23 7.91 31.96
CA ILE A 6 14.62 8.81 30.87
C ILE A 6 13.40 9.50 30.24
N PRO A 7 12.30 8.80 29.87
CA PRO A 7 11.12 9.46 29.30
C PRO A 7 10.47 10.44 30.27
N THR A 8 10.38 10.11 31.56
CA THR A 8 9.76 10.99 32.56
C THR A 8 10.57 12.27 32.75
N ILE A 9 11.90 12.17 32.84
CA ILE A 9 12.78 13.34 32.95
C ILE A 9 12.71 14.17 31.65
N PHE A 10 12.74 13.53 30.49
CA PHE A 10 12.65 14.23 29.21
C PHE A 10 11.38 15.07 29.10
N HIS A 11 10.21 14.48 29.37
CA HIS A 11 8.93 15.21 29.33
C HIS A 11 8.79 16.28 30.44
N ALA A 12 9.53 16.16 31.54
CA ALA A 12 9.56 17.19 32.58
C ALA A 12 10.46 18.39 32.21
N LEU A 13 11.47 18.18 31.36
CA LEU A 13 12.47 19.18 31.00
C LEU A 13 12.25 19.82 29.63
N PHE A 14 11.52 19.16 28.73
CA PHE A 14 11.37 19.58 27.35
C PHE A 14 9.90 19.58 26.92
N ASP A 15 9.51 20.65 26.23
CA ASP A 15 8.27 20.72 25.48
C ASP A 15 8.52 20.25 24.04
N VAL A 16 7.79 19.21 23.60
CA VAL A 16 7.87 18.71 22.22
C VAL A 16 6.84 19.46 21.37
N THR A 17 7.33 20.19 20.37
CA THR A 17 6.47 20.87 19.38
C THR A 17 6.60 20.18 18.03
N ALA A 18 5.49 19.62 17.54
CA ALA A 18 5.42 19.03 16.20
C ALA A 18 5.01 20.10 15.18
N ILE A 19 5.74 20.19 14.07
CA ILE A 19 5.40 21.06 12.95
C ILE A 19 5.13 20.17 11.74
N GLN A 20 3.88 20.14 11.30
CA GLN A 20 3.51 19.47 10.06
C GLN A 20 3.80 20.40 8.87
N LYS A 21 4.47 19.85 7.85
CA LYS A 21 4.68 20.53 6.56
C LYS A 21 4.11 19.65 5.46
N THR A 22 3.31 20.26 4.60
CA THR A 22 2.75 19.61 3.41
C THR A 22 3.39 20.23 2.18
N GLU A 23 3.87 19.40 1.27
CA GLU A 23 4.39 19.81 -0.03
C GLU A 23 3.85 18.87 -1.12
N ASP A 24 3.58 19.43 -2.29
CA ASP A 24 3.26 18.63 -3.47
C ASP A 24 4.55 18.05 -4.03
N ARG A 25 4.55 16.75 -4.34
CA ARG A 25 5.72 16.05 -4.84
C ARG A 25 5.35 15.04 -5.92
N ASP A 26 6.13 15.04 -7.00
CA ASP A 26 6.07 14.00 -8.01
C ASP A 26 6.74 12.72 -7.49
N VAL A 27 6.04 11.60 -7.60
CA VAL A 27 6.47 10.28 -7.13
C VAL A 27 6.70 9.38 -8.33
N VAL A 28 7.92 8.86 -8.47
CA VAL A 28 8.22 7.87 -9.51
C VAL A 28 7.93 6.47 -8.97
N LEU A 29 6.97 5.75 -9.57
CA LEU A 29 6.60 4.40 -9.13
C LEU A 29 7.66 3.35 -9.45
N LEU A 30 8.36 3.49 -10.58
CA LEU A 30 9.42 2.59 -10.99
C LEU A 30 10.48 3.32 -11.80
N ARG A 31 11.73 3.11 -11.42
CA ARG A 31 12.93 3.59 -12.12
C ARG A 31 13.48 2.50 -13.01
N GLU A 32 14.24 2.89 -14.02
CA GLU A 32 15.03 1.93 -14.78
C GLU A 32 16.12 1.31 -13.89
N PRO A 33 16.44 0.01 -14.06
CA PRO A 33 17.58 -0.59 -13.39
C PRO A 33 18.87 0.15 -13.73
N LYS A 34 19.72 0.43 -12.73
CA LYS A 34 20.95 1.21 -12.94
C LYS A 34 21.97 0.51 -13.84
N ASP A 35 22.12 -0.80 -13.65
CA ASP A 35 23.19 -1.60 -14.26
C ASP A 35 22.65 -2.83 -15.02
N ALA A 36 21.38 -2.79 -15.45
CA ALA A 36 20.73 -3.88 -16.18
C ALA A 36 19.66 -3.35 -17.14
N ALA A 37 19.32 -4.15 -18.16
CA ALA A 37 18.23 -3.82 -19.08
C ALA A 37 16.84 -4.07 -18.50
N TYR A 38 16.74 -4.91 -17.46
CA TYR A 38 15.48 -5.31 -16.83
C TYR A 38 15.72 -5.72 -15.37
N TYR A 39 14.63 -5.76 -14.59
CA TYR A 39 14.62 -6.38 -13.26
C TYR A 39 14.33 -7.87 -13.35
N GLU A 40 14.91 -8.66 -12.46
CA GLU A 40 14.67 -10.10 -12.36
C GLU A 40 13.88 -10.42 -11.09
N PHE A 41 12.78 -11.17 -11.26
CA PHE A 41 11.91 -11.62 -10.17
C PHE A 41 11.62 -13.11 -10.31
N SER A 42 11.36 -13.78 -9.19
CA SER A 42 10.96 -15.18 -9.14
C SER A 42 9.58 -15.28 -8.49
N ALA A 43 8.64 -15.91 -9.17
CA ALA A 43 7.28 -16.14 -8.68
C ALA A 43 6.72 -17.42 -9.29
N LYS A 44 5.63 -17.92 -8.69
CA LYS A 44 4.89 -19.04 -9.27
C LYS A 44 4.11 -18.57 -10.49
N ASP A 45 3.99 -19.43 -11.51
CA ASP A 45 3.28 -19.11 -12.76
C ASP A 45 1.85 -18.61 -12.53
N ASP A 46 1.15 -19.13 -11.52
CA ASP A 46 -0.21 -18.72 -11.17
C ASP A 46 -0.30 -17.35 -10.50
N LEU A 47 0.82 -16.76 -10.10
CA LEU A 47 0.95 -15.42 -9.50
C LEU A 47 1.56 -14.39 -10.45
N VAL A 48 1.84 -14.76 -11.70
CA VAL A 48 2.41 -13.84 -12.70
C VAL A 48 1.31 -13.38 -13.66
N ILE A 49 1.26 -12.07 -13.93
CA ILE A 49 0.41 -11.47 -14.96
C ILE A 49 1.23 -10.48 -15.78
N THR A 50 1.05 -10.50 -17.10
CA THR A 50 1.70 -9.57 -18.02
C THR A 50 0.68 -8.63 -18.64
N ASN A 51 1.14 -7.48 -19.15
CA ASN A 51 0.34 -6.56 -19.94
C ASN A 51 -0.17 -7.14 -21.27
N LYS A 52 0.29 -8.34 -21.64
CA LYS A 52 -0.17 -9.11 -22.81
C LYS A 52 -1.17 -10.20 -22.44
N TYR A 53 -1.66 -10.23 -21.19
CA TYR A 53 -2.66 -11.20 -20.78
C TYR A 53 -3.92 -11.07 -21.64
N PRO A 54 -4.35 -12.13 -22.35
CA PRO A 54 -5.42 -12.04 -23.35
C PRO A 54 -6.80 -11.75 -22.77
N GLY A 55 -6.95 -11.84 -21.44
CA GLY A 55 -8.18 -11.46 -20.75
C GLY A 55 -8.29 -9.95 -20.44
N PHE A 56 -7.32 -9.13 -20.84
CA PHE A 56 -7.42 -7.67 -20.76
C PHE A 56 -7.78 -7.02 -22.09
N THR A 57 -8.61 -6.00 -22.00
CA THR A 57 -8.84 -5.04 -23.07
C THR A 57 -7.68 -4.04 -23.18
N PRO A 58 -7.49 -3.39 -24.34
CA PRO A 58 -6.48 -2.34 -24.48
C PRO A 58 -6.63 -1.21 -23.45
N ASP A 59 -7.87 -0.85 -23.13
CA ASP A 59 -8.16 0.20 -22.15
C ASP A 59 -7.73 -0.21 -20.74
N GLU A 60 -7.99 -1.46 -20.33
CA GLU A 60 -7.54 -2.00 -19.03
C GLU A 60 -6.02 -1.99 -18.90
N VAL A 61 -5.28 -2.35 -19.97
CA VAL A 61 -3.81 -2.29 -19.97
C VAL A 61 -3.31 -0.86 -19.78
N LEU A 62 -3.96 0.13 -20.42
CA LEU A 62 -3.61 1.54 -20.30
C LEU A 62 -3.84 2.10 -18.88
N LYS A 63 -4.78 1.55 -18.11
CA LYS A 63 -5.04 1.94 -16.71
C LYS A 63 -3.91 1.54 -15.76
N SER A 64 -2.92 0.75 -16.18
CA SER A 64 -2.03 0.08 -15.24
C SER A 64 -0.60 -0.04 -15.77
N PHE A 65 0.10 -1.12 -15.42
CA PHE A 65 1.38 -1.57 -15.98
C PHE A 65 2.41 -0.45 -16.17
N HIS A 66 2.93 0.06 -15.05
CA HIS A 66 4.19 0.80 -15.04
C HIS A 66 5.43 -0.13 -15.19
N ALA A 67 5.18 -1.43 -15.31
CA ALA A 67 6.09 -2.47 -15.78
C ALA A 67 5.30 -3.43 -16.69
N ASP A 68 5.97 -4.24 -17.51
CA ASP A 68 5.29 -5.17 -18.42
C ASP A 68 4.75 -6.44 -17.73
N THR A 69 5.25 -6.74 -16.53
CA THR A 69 4.98 -7.96 -15.77
C THR A 69 4.83 -7.64 -14.29
N TYR A 70 3.81 -8.23 -13.67
CA TYR A 70 3.59 -8.20 -12.23
C TYR A 70 3.66 -9.61 -11.65
N CYS A 71 4.44 -9.76 -10.57
CA CYS A 71 4.60 -10.97 -9.80
C CYS A 71 3.98 -10.76 -8.41
N PHE A 72 2.74 -11.22 -8.22
CA PHE A 72 2.04 -11.03 -6.95
C PHE A 72 2.61 -11.96 -5.87
N ASP A 73 2.60 -11.52 -4.61
CA ASP A 73 3.04 -12.35 -3.49
C ASP A 73 1.96 -13.37 -3.08
N SER A 74 0.71 -13.12 -3.48
CA SER A 74 -0.44 -13.94 -3.08
C SER A 74 -1.60 -13.95 -4.10
N LEU A 75 -2.43 -14.99 -4.04
CA LEU A 75 -3.67 -15.06 -4.85
C LEU A 75 -4.64 -13.91 -4.51
N PRO A 76 -4.83 -13.50 -3.24
CA PRO A 76 -5.64 -12.33 -2.92
C PRO A 76 -5.13 -11.01 -3.52
N GLU A 77 -3.82 -10.78 -3.61
CA GLU A 77 -3.29 -9.60 -4.33
C GLU A 77 -3.63 -9.64 -5.81
N LYS A 78 -3.41 -10.80 -6.45
CA LYS A 78 -3.77 -11.00 -7.85
C LYS A 78 -5.26 -10.75 -8.09
N GLU A 79 -6.13 -11.26 -7.22
CA GLU A 79 -7.57 -11.04 -7.31
C GLU A 79 -7.93 -9.57 -7.05
N CYS A 80 -7.30 -8.92 -6.06
CA CYS A 80 -7.46 -7.48 -5.80
C CYS A 80 -7.15 -6.67 -7.07
N PHE A 81 -6.01 -6.95 -7.70
CA PHE A 81 -5.63 -6.32 -8.97
C PHE A 81 -6.70 -6.50 -10.05
N PHE A 82 -7.22 -7.73 -10.22
CA PHE A 82 -8.28 -8.01 -11.20
C PHE A 82 -9.57 -7.25 -10.91
N GLN A 83 -9.98 -7.11 -9.66
CA GLN A 83 -11.16 -6.34 -9.30
C GLN A 83 -10.97 -4.84 -9.58
N TYR A 84 -9.79 -4.29 -9.30
CA TYR A 84 -9.50 -2.88 -9.58
C TYR A 84 -9.38 -2.56 -11.06
N ILE A 85 -8.59 -3.31 -11.83
CA ILE A 85 -8.33 -3.01 -13.25
C ILE A 85 -9.62 -3.08 -14.10
N LYS A 86 -10.51 -4.03 -13.76
CA LYS A 86 -11.80 -4.24 -14.43
C LYS A 86 -12.89 -3.28 -13.96
N SER A 87 -12.67 -2.53 -12.89
CA SER A 87 -13.69 -1.64 -12.36
C SER A 87 -13.83 -0.37 -13.19
N ASP A 88 -15.08 0.02 -13.42
CA ASP A 88 -15.43 1.31 -13.98
C ASP A 88 -15.29 2.47 -12.98
N LYS A 89 -15.00 2.19 -11.70
CA LYS A 89 -14.74 3.24 -10.69
C LYS A 89 -13.27 3.67 -10.65
N VAL A 90 -12.39 2.85 -11.21
CA VAL A 90 -10.94 3.02 -11.18
C VAL A 90 -10.48 3.68 -12.47
N GLN A 91 -9.70 4.75 -12.34
CA GLN A 91 -9.02 5.42 -13.45
C GLN A 91 -7.69 4.74 -13.74
N GLU A 92 -6.86 4.56 -12.72
CA GLU A 92 -5.55 3.89 -12.82
C GLU A 92 -5.33 2.97 -11.60
N VAL A 93 -4.61 1.86 -11.78
CA VAL A 93 -4.18 0.99 -10.68
C VAL A 93 -2.80 0.42 -10.97
N TYR A 94 -1.93 0.40 -9.97
CA TYR A 94 -0.54 0.01 -10.10
C TYR A 94 -0.16 -0.94 -8.97
N PHE A 95 0.37 -2.10 -9.30
CA PHE A 95 0.95 -3.00 -8.31
C PHE A 95 2.36 -2.56 -7.97
N THR A 96 2.57 -2.08 -6.75
CA THR A 96 3.82 -1.50 -6.26
C THR A 96 4.58 -2.42 -5.30
N GLY A 97 3.91 -3.42 -4.73
CA GLY A 97 4.49 -4.33 -3.72
C GLY A 97 5.72 -5.11 -4.21
N MET A 98 5.81 -5.41 -5.50
CA MET A 98 6.97 -6.08 -6.10
C MET A 98 8.24 -5.23 -6.09
N PHE A 99 8.11 -3.90 -6.14
CA PHE A 99 9.25 -2.99 -6.37
C PHE A 99 9.85 -2.49 -5.06
N THR A 100 10.66 -3.35 -4.45
CA THR A 100 11.33 -3.05 -3.17
C THR A 100 12.72 -2.47 -3.39
N SER A 101 13.37 -1.95 -2.34
CA SER A 101 14.76 -1.46 -2.40
C SER A 101 15.00 -0.16 -3.18
N ASN A 102 14.10 0.82 -3.03
CA ASN A 102 14.19 2.15 -3.63
C ASN A 102 14.16 2.14 -5.17
N GLN A 103 13.50 1.12 -5.75
CA GLN A 103 13.20 1.07 -7.18
C GLN A 103 12.16 2.12 -7.58
N GLY A 104 11.33 2.57 -6.63
CA GLY A 104 10.45 3.73 -6.74
C GLY A 104 10.56 4.65 -5.52
N ASP A 105 9.83 5.76 -5.57
CA ASP A 105 9.76 6.78 -4.52
C ASP A 105 8.59 6.56 -3.55
N LEU A 106 7.60 5.73 -3.92
CA LEU A 106 6.42 5.50 -3.11
C LEU A 106 6.73 4.54 -1.95
N SER A 107 6.96 5.09 -0.76
CA SER A 107 7.08 4.34 0.47
C SER A 107 6.40 5.06 1.63
N VAL A 108 6.02 4.30 2.66
CA VAL A 108 5.45 4.83 3.89
C VAL A 108 6.41 4.54 5.03
N TYR A 109 6.81 5.60 5.75
CA TYR A 109 7.64 5.50 6.94
C TYR A 109 6.78 5.25 8.17
N TYR A 110 7.17 4.30 9.01
CA TYR A 110 6.46 3.98 10.24
C TYR A 110 7.45 3.69 11.38
N TYR A 111 7.02 3.91 12.62
CA TYR A 111 7.74 3.46 13.80
C TYR A 111 7.39 1.99 14.05
N ASP A 112 8.41 1.12 14.00
CA ASP A 112 8.24 -0.31 14.29
C ASP A 112 8.27 -0.54 15.80
N PRO A 113 7.14 -0.91 16.43
CA PRO A 113 7.04 -1.05 17.88
C PRO A 113 7.86 -2.23 18.43
N GLU A 114 8.17 -3.23 17.61
CA GLU A 114 8.95 -4.40 18.06
C GLU A 114 10.44 -4.09 18.12
N SER A 115 10.96 -3.40 17.10
CA SER A 115 12.40 -3.07 17.05
C SER A 115 12.75 -1.69 17.58
N GLY A 116 11.75 -0.83 17.82
CA GLY A 116 11.93 0.54 18.29
C GLY A 116 12.62 1.45 17.27
N ARG A 117 12.43 1.20 15.98
CA ARG A 117 13.14 1.88 14.88
C ARG A 117 12.17 2.43 13.84
N ILE A 118 12.57 3.52 13.19
CA ILE A 118 11.90 3.98 11.97
C ILE A 118 12.23 3.01 10.83
N ARG A 119 11.19 2.52 10.18
CA ARG A 119 11.26 1.67 8.99
C ARG A 119 10.43 2.28 7.88
N GLN A 120 10.62 1.77 6.68
CA GLN A 120 9.75 2.05 5.55
C GLN A 120 9.17 0.75 5.00
N TYR A 121 7.99 0.83 4.41
CA TYR A 121 7.43 -0.24 3.61
C TYR A 121 6.88 0.31 2.29
N TYR A 122 6.69 -0.59 1.33
CA TYR A 122 6.13 -0.28 0.02
C TYR A 122 4.70 -0.80 -0.01
N PRO A 123 3.71 0.05 -0.32
CA PRO A 123 2.34 -0.41 -0.39
C PRO A 123 2.11 -1.46 -1.48
N ASP A 124 1.13 -2.34 -1.30
CA ASP A 124 0.85 -3.38 -2.30
C ASP A 124 0.35 -2.75 -3.61
N PHE A 125 -0.59 -1.80 -3.53
CA PHE A 125 -1.07 -1.06 -4.70
C PHE A 125 -1.23 0.44 -4.45
N LEU A 126 -1.14 1.18 -5.55
CA LEU A 126 -1.64 2.55 -5.68
C LEU A 126 -2.74 2.58 -6.74
N ALA A 127 -3.91 3.11 -6.40
CA ALA A 127 -4.99 3.35 -7.36
C ALA A 127 -5.36 4.84 -7.42
N LYS A 128 -5.77 5.29 -8.60
CA LYS A 128 -6.43 6.56 -8.82
C LYS A 128 -7.87 6.27 -9.23
N MET A 129 -8.82 6.85 -8.52
CA MET A 129 -10.24 6.68 -8.75
C MET A 129 -10.73 7.71 -9.77
N LYS A 130 -11.86 7.44 -10.44
CA LYS A 130 -12.45 8.39 -11.41
C LYS A 130 -12.92 9.71 -10.79
N ASP A 131 -13.12 9.76 -9.47
CA ASP A 131 -13.42 10.99 -8.73
C ASP A 131 -12.17 11.83 -8.43
N GLY A 132 -10.98 11.37 -8.85
CA GLY A 132 -9.70 12.04 -8.66
C GLY A 132 -8.99 11.68 -7.34
N THR A 133 -9.63 10.92 -6.45
CA THR A 133 -8.99 10.47 -5.21
C THR A 133 -7.99 9.36 -5.48
N TYR A 134 -6.94 9.29 -4.65
CA TYR A 134 -5.97 8.21 -4.67
C TYR A 134 -6.25 7.22 -3.54
N GLN A 135 -5.87 5.96 -3.73
CA GLN A 135 -5.95 4.91 -2.72
C GLN A 135 -4.61 4.19 -2.60
N LEU A 136 -4.06 4.12 -1.39
CA LEU A 136 -3.03 3.16 -1.01
C LEU A 136 -3.72 1.92 -0.48
N ILE A 137 -3.43 0.78 -1.09
CA ILE A 137 -4.14 -0.46 -0.80
C ILE A 137 -3.17 -1.50 -0.27
N GLU A 138 -3.55 -2.11 0.85
CA GLU A 138 -2.86 -3.23 1.48
C GLU A 138 -3.74 -4.48 1.47
N VAL A 139 -3.15 -5.61 1.10
CA VAL A 139 -3.75 -6.93 1.21
C VAL A 139 -3.08 -7.65 2.36
N LYS A 140 -3.88 -8.21 3.28
CA LYS A 140 -3.35 -8.93 4.45
C LYS A 140 -4.10 -10.23 4.66
N GLY A 141 -3.39 -11.25 5.14
CA GLY A 141 -4.02 -12.47 5.61
C GLY A 141 -4.94 -12.18 6.80
N ASP A 142 -6.07 -12.88 6.88
CA ASP A 142 -7.11 -12.62 7.89
C ASP A 142 -6.59 -12.62 9.34
N ASN A 143 -5.59 -13.46 9.64
CA ASN A 143 -5.01 -13.60 10.98
C ASN A 143 -3.97 -12.52 11.33
N LYS A 144 -3.70 -11.57 10.43
CA LYS A 144 -2.65 -10.56 10.58
C LYS A 144 -3.15 -9.15 10.81
N ILE A 145 -4.47 -8.96 10.89
CA ILE A 145 -5.06 -7.62 11.04
C ILE A 145 -4.73 -7.04 12.42
N ASP A 146 -4.74 -7.85 13.48
CA ASP A 146 -4.47 -7.38 14.85
C ASP A 146 -2.97 -7.33 15.22
N ASP A 147 -2.08 -7.60 14.25
CA ASP A 147 -0.63 -7.56 14.46
C ASP A 147 -0.16 -6.12 14.71
N VAL A 148 0.62 -5.90 15.78
CA VAL A 148 1.03 -4.54 16.21
C VAL A 148 1.84 -3.80 15.14
N VAL A 149 2.62 -4.52 14.33
CA VAL A 149 3.39 -3.92 13.24
C VAL A 149 2.46 -3.53 12.09
N VAL A 150 1.41 -4.33 11.83
CA VAL A 150 0.40 -4.02 10.81
C VAL A 150 -0.42 -2.79 11.21
N GLN A 151 -0.80 -2.65 12.47
CA GLN A 151 -1.46 -1.45 12.97
C GLN A 151 -0.57 -0.22 12.88
N ALA A 152 0.72 -0.32 13.26
CA ALA A 152 1.66 0.78 13.12
C ALA A 152 1.83 1.25 11.65
N LYS A 153 1.87 0.31 10.70
CA LYS A 153 1.88 0.63 9.26
C LYS A 153 0.61 1.35 8.82
N LYS A 154 -0.56 0.84 9.26
CA LYS A 154 -1.86 1.44 8.98
C LYS A 154 -1.96 2.86 9.51
N GLU A 155 -1.56 3.09 10.75
CA GLU A 155 -1.56 4.42 11.38
C GLU A 155 -0.67 5.39 10.60
N ALA A 156 0.55 4.98 10.26
CA ALA A 156 1.47 5.80 9.47
C ALA A 156 0.91 6.14 8.07
N ALA A 157 0.29 5.16 7.41
CA ALA A 157 -0.35 5.39 6.11
C ALA A 157 -1.55 6.32 6.21
N LEU A 158 -2.34 6.22 7.28
CA LEU A 158 -3.47 7.11 7.55
C LEU A 158 -3.01 8.54 7.82
N GLU A 159 -1.90 8.73 8.53
CA GLU A 159 -1.30 10.05 8.76
C GLU A 159 -0.84 10.69 7.44
N MET A 160 -0.14 9.93 6.60
CA MET A 160 0.24 10.35 5.25
C MET A 160 -0.99 10.68 4.40
N ALA A 161 -2.02 9.83 4.45
CA ALA A 161 -3.27 9.96 3.70
C ALA A 161 -4.05 11.23 4.06
N ALA A 162 -4.20 11.51 5.36
CA ALA A 162 -4.89 12.69 5.87
C ALA A 162 -4.26 14.01 5.36
N ALA A 163 -2.94 14.02 5.16
CA ALA A 163 -2.21 15.19 4.69
C ALA A 163 -2.23 15.36 3.16
N SER A 164 -2.59 14.33 2.39
CA SER A 164 -2.36 14.24 0.93
C SER A 164 -3.61 13.98 0.09
N GLY A 165 -4.80 13.82 0.72
CA GLY A 165 -6.03 13.49 0.01
C GLY A 165 -6.05 12.06 -0.56
N ILE A 166 -5.09 11.23 -0.14
CA ILE A 166 -5.03 9.80 -0.42
C ILE A 166 -5.91 9.09 0.61
N LYS A 167 -6.60 8.02 0.24
CA LYS A 167 -7.29 7.11 1.16
C LYS A 167 -6.41 5.89 1.40
N TYR A 168 -6.48 5.34 2.60
CA TYR A 168 -5.83 4.09 2.91
C TYR A 168 -6.87 2.98 3.03
N GLU A 169 -6.72 1.92 2.24
CA GLU A 169 -7.59 0.74 2.25
C GLU A 169 -6.78 -0.49 2.64
N MET A 170 -7.29 -1.26 3.60
CA MET A 170 -6.72 -2.56 3.95
C MET A 170 -7.78 -3.63 3.83
N TYR A 171 -7.51 -4.64 3.00
CA TYR A 171 -8.42 -5.74 2.74
C TYR A 171 -7.89 -7.05 3.30
N ALA A 172 -8.78 -7.78 3.98
CA ALA A 172 -8.53 -9.17 4.32
C ALA A 172 -8.55 -10.03 3.05
N GLY A 173 -7.59 -10.94 2.92
CA GLY A 173 -7.48 -11.82 1.76
C GLY A 173 -8.76 -12.62 1.52
N SER A 174 -9.40 -13.14 2.57
CA SER A 174 -10.66 -13.86 2.39
C SER A 174 -11.83 -12.98 1.91
N THR A 175 -11.85 -11.68 2.25
CA THR A 175 -12.86 -10.74 1.75
C THR A 175 -12.69 -10.51 0.26
N ILE A 176 -11.46 -10.24 -0.20
CA ILE A 176 -11.17 -10.07 -1.64
C ILE A 176 -11.64 -11.30 -2.42
N MET A 177 -11.31 -12.50 -1.93
CA MET A 177 -11.61 -13.74 -2.65
C MET A 177 -13.10 -14.11 -2.67
N LYS A 178 -13.93 -13.52 -1.80
CA LYS A 178 -15.36 -13.90 -1.64
C LYS A 178 -16.34 -12.82 -2.10
N THR A 179 -15.88 -11.60 -2.31
CA THR A 179 -16.73 -10.42 -2.56
C THR A 179 -16.16 -9.57 -3.70
N HIS A 180 -16.97 -8.65 -4.21
CA HIS A 180 -16.51 -7.60 -5.13
C HIS A 180 -16.25 -6.32 -4.35
N ILE A 181 -15.01 -6.13 -3.87
CA ILE A 181 -14.65 -5.10 -2.87
C ILE A 181 -14.91 -3.66 -3.30
N LEU A 182 -15.12 -3.44 -4.60
CA LEU A 182 -15.46 -2.14 -5.17
C LEU A 182 -16.95 -1.96 -5.46
N GLU A 183 -17.75 -3.03 -5.44
CA GLU A 183 -19.20 -2.98 -5.65
C GLU A 183 -19.96 -3.10 -4.34
N ASP A 184 -19.53 -4.02 -3.49
CA ASP A 184 -20.01 -4.21 -2.13
C ASP A 184 -19.11 -3.41 -1.19
N PRO A 185 -19.52 -2.23 -0.68
CA PRO A 185 -18.69 -1.50 0.26
C PRO A 185 -18.37 -2.43 1.43
N PRO A 186 -17.10 -2.50 1.88
CA PRO A 186 -16.76 -3.29 3.05
C PRO A 186 -17.65 -2.82 4.19
N VAL A 187 -18.37 -3.76 4.82
CA VAL A 187 -19.12 -3.50 6.04
C VAL A 187 -18.13 -2.85 6.99
N HIS A 188 -18.29 -1.54 7.23
CA HIS A 188 -17.45 -0.80 8.14
C HIS A 188 -17.35 -1.60 9.44
N GLN A 189 -16.14 -2.07 9.76
CA GLN A 189 -15.80 -2.29 11.16
C GLN A 189 -15.84 -0.90 11.79
N THR A 190 -17.02 -0.59 12.33
CA THR A 190 -17.32 0.63 13.08
C THR A 190 -16.14 0.93 13.98
N SER A 191 -15.42 2.01 13.69
CA SER A 191 -14.55 2.67 14.66
C SER A 191 -15.45 3.23 15.75
N LEU A 192 -15.76 2.40 16.74
CA LEU A 192 -16.10 2.89 18.07
C LEU A 192 -14.81 3.42 18.66
N LEU A 193 -14.52 4.69 18.40
CA LEU A 193 -13.69 5.46 19.32
C LEU A 193 -14.59 5.94 20.47
N PRO A 194 -14.13 5.83 21.73
CA PRO A 194 -14.80 6.44 22.88
C PRO A 194 -14.75 7.97 22.85
#